data_AF-A0A0R2D7Q7-F1
#
_entry.id   AF-A0A0R2D7Q7-F1
#
_cell.length_a   1.000
_cell.length_b   1.000
_cell.length_c   1.000
_cell.angle_alpha   90.00
_cell.angle_beta   90.00
_cell.angle_gamma   90.00
#
_symmetry.space_group_name_H-M   'P 1'
#
loop_
_entity.id
_entity.type
_entity.pdbx_description
1 polymer ?
#
loop_
_entity_poly.entity_id
_entity_poly.type
_entity_poly.pdbx_seq_one_letter_code
_entity_poly.pdbx_strand_id
1 'polypeptide(L)'
;MAKVIKPITLLVDGKEVQGVYRGTDNELIDESPNGSYYSGEGSLIIISNENHLEIDSIKNMDGSSLLKEPSKFSLSKIDVRNAFKIDKVLFDNIKDNIIQ
;
A
#
# COMPACT_ATOMS: atom_id res chain seq x y z
N MET A 1 -5.48 16.24 6.14
CA MET A 1 -5.53 14.99 5.35
C MET A 1 -6.69 14.16 5.84
N ALA A 2 -7.50 13.61 4.93
CA ALA A 2 -8.63 12.80 5.31
C ALA A 2 -8.17 11.39 5.66
N LYS A 3 -8.77 10.81 6.71
CA LYS A 3 -8.56 9.39 7.01
C LYS A 3 -9.28 8.57 5.94
N VAL A 4 -8.57 7.64 5.32
CA VAL A 4 -9.11 6.80 4.25
C VAL A 4 -8.92 5.31 4.57
N ILE A 5 -9.89 4.53 4.16
CA ILE A 5 -9.82 3.08 4.06
C ILE A 5 -10.19 2.75 2.62
N LYS A 6 -9.26 2.18 1.86
CA LYS A 6 -9.42 1.97 0.42
C LYS A 6 -9.10 0.52 0.07
N PRO A 7 -10.00 -0.19 -0.63
CA PRO A 7 -9.67 -1.50 -1.17
C PRO A 7 -8.62 -1.35 -2.27
N ILE A 8 -7.68 -2.28 -2.33
CA ILE A 8 -6.65 -2.29 -3.37
C ILE A 8 -6.48 -3.69 -3.95
N THR A 9 -6.05 -3.78 -5.21
CA THR A 9 -5.62 -5.03 -5.85
C THR A 9 -4.13 -4.94 -6.16
N LEU A 10 -3.37 -5.97 -5.81
CA LEU A 10 -1.93 -6.05 -6.07
C LEU A 10 -1.58 -7.39 -6.70
N LEU A 11 -0.34 -7.49 -7.17
CA LEU A 11 0.25 -8.75 -7.59
C LEU A 11 1.19 -9.28 -6.51
N VAL A 12 1.02 -10.55 -6.15
CA VAL A 12 1.96 -11.31 -5.31
C VAL A 12 2.35 -12.56 -6.09
N ASP A 13 3.63 -12.69 -6.41
CA ASP A 13 4.15 -13.81 -7.23
C ASP A 13 3.37 -14.02 -8.55
N GLY A 14 2.94 -12.91 -9.15
CA GLY A 14 2.18 -12.88 -10.40
C GLY A 14 0.69 -13.23 -10.27
N LYS A 15 0.18 -13.44 -9.06
CA LYS A 15 -1.25 -13.66 -8.79
C LYS A 15 -1.88 -12.41 -8.20
N GLU A 16 -3.10 -12.11 -8.61
CA GLU A 16 -3.89 -11.04 -8.02
C GLU A 16 -4.25 -11.37 -6.57
N VAL A 17 -4.01 -10.42 -5.68
CA VAL A 17 -4.40 -10.48 -4.28
C VAL A 17 -5.14 -9.21 -3.90
N GLN A 18 -6.12 -9.37 -3.01
CA GLN A 18 -6.86 -8.24 -2.46
C GLN A 18 -6.23 -7.76 -1.16
N GLY A 19 -6.26 -6.45 -0.98
CA GLY A 19 -5.79 -5.79 0.21
C GLY A 19 -6.61 -4.55 0.56
N VAL A 20 -6.25 -3.94 1.67
CA VAL A 20 -6.85 -2.70 2.16
C VAL A 20 -5.73 -1.76 2.60
N TYR A 21 -5.73 -0.56 2.03
CA TYR A 21 -4.96 0.55 2.56
C TYR A 21 -5.76 1.26 3.65
N ARG A 22 -5.11 1.54 4.79
CA ARG A 22 -5.67 2.34 5.89
C ARG A 22 -4.66 3.40 6.29
N GLY A 23 -4.99 4.66 6.12
CA GLY A 23 -4.08 5.76 6.39
C GLY A 23 -4.71 7.12 6.12
N THR A 24 -3.90 8.02 5.58
CA THR A 24 -4.36 9.31 5.07
C THR A 24 -4.17 9.41 3.55
N ASP A 25 -5.05 10.13 2.88
CA ASP A 25 -4.84 10.52 1.48
C ASP A 25 -3.85 11.68 1.37
N ASN A 26 -3.41 11.97 0.15
CA ASN A 26 -2.61 13.16 -0.14
C ASN A 26 -3.49 14.41 -0.06
N GLU A 27 -2.96 15.49 0.50
CA GLU A 27 -3.66 16.77 0.62
C GLU A 27 -2.79 17.88 0.05
N LEU A 28 -3.38 18.71 -0.80
CA LEU A 28 -2.80 19.97 -1.26
C LEU A 28 -3.23 21.06 -0.28
N ILE A 29 -2.26 21.70 0.38
CA ILE A 29 -2.56 22.72 1.40
C ILE A 29 -2.58 24.14 0.80
N ASP A 30 -2.11 24.33 -0.44
CA ASP A 30 -2.12 25.64 -1.06
C ASP A 30 -2.26 25.54 -2.58
N GLU A 31 -3.17 26.31 -3.18
CA GLU A 31 -3.35 26.47 -4.64
C GLU A 31 -2.19 27.27 -5.29
N SER A 32 -1.04 27.34 -4.61
CA SER A 32 0.17 28.00 -5.10
C SER A 32 1.08 27.00 -5.80
N PRO A 33 1.80 27.38 -6.87
CA PRO A 33 2.69 26.48 -7.62
C PRO A 33 3.88 25.93 -6.81
N ASN A 34 4.11 26.43 -5.59
CA ASN A 34 5.11 25.96 -4.62
C ASN A 34 4.48 25.44 -3.31
N GLY A 35 3.19 25.11 -3.31
CA GLY A 35 2.48 24.60 -2.14
C GLY A 35 3.13 23.33 -1.58
N SER A 36 3.18 23.21 -0.26
CA SER A 36 3.71 22.01 0.40
C SER A 36 2.80 20.81 0.12
N TYR A 37 3.35 19.77 -0.51
CA TYR A 37 2.66 18.51 -0.74
C TYR A 37 2.82 17.61 0.49
N TYR A 38 1.72 17.27 1.15
CA TYR A 38 1.77 16.24 2.17
C TYR A 38 1.47 14.89 1.51
N SER A 39 2.46 14.00 1.52
CA SER A 39 2.27 12.61 1.13
C SER A 39 1.60 11.85 2.26
N GLY A 40 0.41 11.32 1.99
CA GLY A 40 -0.32 10.47 2.91
C GLY A 40 0.47 9.21 3.25
N GLU A 41 0.39 8.79 4.50
CA GLU A 41 1.08 7.60 5.00
C GLU A 41 0.10 6.71 5.75
N GLY A 42 0.25 5.40 5.61
CA GLY A 42 -0.62 4.44 6.24
C GLY A 42 -0.06 3.04 6.35
N SER A 43 -0.94 2.12 6.71
CA SER A 43 -0.67 0.70 6.67
C SER A 43 -1.38 0.07 5.49
N LEU A 44 -0.70 -0.85 4.83
CA LEU A 44 -1.28 -1.74 3.85
C LEU A 44 -1.50 -3.11 4.47
N ILE A 45 -2.71 -3.65 4.35
CA ILE A 45 -3.08 -4.99 4.78
C ILE A 45 -3.34 -5.83 3.55
N ILE A 46 -2.66 -6.96 3.40
CA ILE A 46 -2.78 -7.88 2.26
C ILE A 46 -3.26 -9.23 2.77
N ILE A 47 -4.23 -9.82 2.07
CA ILE A 47 -4.67 -11.19 2.32
C ILE A 47 -4.01 -12.07 1.25
N SER A 48 -3.04 -12.87 1.67
CA SER A 48 -2.35 -13.82 0.78
C SER A 48 -3.07 -15.16 0.74
N ASN A 49 -2.95 -15.87 -0.38
CA ASN A 49 -3.35 -17.27 -0.45
C ASN A 49 -2.34 -18.20 0.24
N GLU A 50 -1.14 -17.69 0.53
CA GLU A 50 -0.03 -18.44 1.11
C GLU A 50 0.25 -18.02 2.55
N ASN A 51 0.83 -18.93 3.34
CA ASN A 51 1.14 -18.69 4.75
C ASN A 51 2.45 -17.91 4.96
N HIS A 52 3.13 -17.57 3.87
CA HIS A 52 4.36 -16.79 3.80
C HIS A 52 4.19 -15.71 2.72
N LEU A 53 4.75 -14.53 2.99
CA LEU A 53 4.74 -13.40 2.07
C LEU A 53 6.08 -12.67 2.24
N GLU A 54 6.73 -12.34 1.14
CA GLU A 54 7.94 -11.52 1.12
C GLU A 54 7.57 -10.13 0.59
N ILE A 55 8.18 -9.07 1.12
CA ILE A 55 7.85 -7.71 0.67
C ILE A 55 8.18 -7.53 -0.82
N ASP A 56 9.29 -8.13 -1.26
CA ASP A 56 9.79 -8.03 -2.62
C ASP A 56 8.89 -8.73 -3.65
N SER A 57 8.03 -9.65 -3.22
CA SER A 57 7.08 -10.32 -4.11
C SER A 57 5.83 -9.48 -4.39
N ILE A 58 5.64 -8.38 -3.65
CA ILE A 58 4.46 -7.50 -3.73
C ILE A 58 4.70 -6.41 -4.78
N LYS A 59 3.85 -6.41 -5.81
CA LYS A 59 3.94 -5.55 -6.97
C LYS A 59 2.62 -4.84 -7.24
N ASN A 60 2.73 -3.71 -7.92
CA ASN A 60 1.59 -3.04 -8.54
C ASN A 60 0.98 -3.93 -9.62
N MET A 61 -0.26 -3.62 -10.02
CA MET A 61 -0.97 -4.34 -11.09
C MET A 61 -0.28 -4.27 -12.46
N ASP A 62 0.54 -3.26 -12.71
CA ASP A 62 1.37 -3.14 -13.91
C ASP A 62 2.66 -3.99 -13.86
N GLY A 63 2.90 -4.71 -12.76
CA GLY A 63 4.08 -5.54 -12.51
C GLY A 63 5.29 -4.78 -11.97
N SER A 64 5.20 -3.46 -11.76
CA SER A 64 6.25 -2.67 -11.13
C SER A 64 6.31 -2.92 -9.62
N SER A 65 7.49 -2.70 -9.02
CA SER A 65 7.64 -2.85 -7.57
C SER A 65 6.77 -1.86 -6.82
N LEU A 66 5.99 -2.34 -5.85
CA LEU A 66 5.14 -1.50 -5.01
C LEU A 66 5.97 -0.50 -4.18
N LEU A 67 7.11 -0.97 -3.67
CA LEU A 67 7.98 -0.23 -2.78
C LEU A 67 9.37 -0.13 -3.44
N LYS A 68 9.88 1.09 -3.61
CA LYS A 68 11.20 1.32 -4.26
C LYS A 68 12.37 0.79 -3.44
N GLU A 69 12.24 0.81 -2.11
CA GLU A 69 13.26 0.31 -1.16
C GLU A 69 12.58 -0.60 -0.10
N PRO A 70 12.22 -1.84 -0.47
CA PRO A 70 11.48 -2.77 0.40
C PRO A 70 12.11 -2.99 1.77
N SER A 71 13.44 -2.94 1.85
CA SER A 71 14.21 -3.10 3.09
C SER A 71 13.94 -2.03 4.16
N LYS A 72 13.33 -0.89 3.80
CA LYS A 72 12.93 0.17 4.74
C LYS A 72 11.56 -0.10 5.39
N PHE A 73 10.85 -1.12 4.93
CA PHE A 73 9.50 -1.44 5.38
C PHE A 73 9.51 -2.69 6.25
N SER A 74 8.57 -2.73 7.19
CA SER A 74 8.36 -3.90 8.04
C SER A 74 7.10 -4.62 7.59
N LEU A 75 7.23 -5.91 7.33
CA LEU A 75 6.11 -6.83 7.12
C LEU A 75 5.85 -7.60 8.41
N SER A 76 4.63 -7.50 8.91
CA SER A 76 4.18 -8.25 10.09
C SER A 76 2.99 -9.11 9.73
N LYS A 77 2.94 -10.33 10.27
CA LYS A 77 1.79 -11.21 10.11
C LYS A 77 0.70 -10.81 11.12
N ILE A 78 -0.53 -10.72 10.65
CA ILE A 78 -1.70 -10.48 11.50
C ILE A 78 -2.26 -11.85 11.90
N ASP A 79 -2.80 -11.96 13.12
CA ASP A 79 -3.47 -13.17 13.62
C ASP A 79 -4.88 -13.35 13.02
N VAL A 80 -4.93 -13.27 11.69
CA VAL A 80 -6.09 -13.52 10.82
C VAL A 80 -5.54 -14.31 9.64
N ARG A 81 -6.27 -15.33 9.18
CA ARG A 81 -5.82 -16.31 8.18
C ARG A 81 -5.10 -15.63 7.01
N ASN A 82 -3.79 -15.91 6.90
CA ASN A 82 -2.88 -15.43 5.85
C ASN A 82 -2.92 -13.90 5.58
N ALA A 83 -3.16 -13.10 6.62
CA ALA A 83 -3.13 -11.65 6.51
C ALA A 83 -1.77 -11.08 6.95
N PHE A 84 -1.28 -10.11 6.18
CA PHE A 84 0.00 -9.45 6.40
C PHE A 84 -0.18 -7.93 6.38
N LYS A 85 0.60 -7.23 7.19
CA LYS A 85 0.57 -5.78 7.35
C LYS A 85 1.93 -5.19 7.02
N ILE A 86 1.92 -4.17 6.16
CA ILE A 86 3.07 -3.32 5.87
C ILE A 86 2.78 -1.94 6.42
N ASP A 87 3.68 -1.40 7.22
CA ASP A 87 3.56 -0.05 7.78
C ASP A 87 4.33 0.98 6.95
N LYS A 88 3.95 2.25 7.10
CA LYS A 88 4.57 3.43 6.45
C LYS A 88 4.45 3.46 4.92
N VAL A 89 3.40 2.84 4.38
CA VAL A 89 3.14 2.87 2.94
C VAL A 89 2.61 4.25 2.54
N LEU A 90 3.27 4.88 1.58
CA LEU A 90 2.84 6.16 1.02
C LEU A 90 1.61 5.97 0.13
N PHE A 91 0.65 6.88 0.22
CA PHE A 91 -0.57 6.85 -0.59
C PHE A 91 -0.25 6.87 -2.09
N ASP A 92 0.75 7.64 -2.51
CA ASP A 92 1.20 7.68 -3.91
C ASP A 92 1.71 6.36 -4.47
N ASN A 93 2.24 5.48 -3.62
CA ASN A 93 2.72 4.17 -4.06
C ASN A 93 1.55 3.22 -4.37
N ILE A 94 0.38 3.46 -3.78
CA ILE A 94 -0.78 2.56 -3.89
C ILE A 94 -1.94 3.15 -4.71
N LYS A 95 -1.92 4.44 -5.04
CA LYS A 95 -3.08 5.14 -5.62
C LYS A 95 -3.61 4.52 -6.91
N ASP A 96 -2.71 4.02 -7.75
CA ASP A 96 -3.06 3.42 -9.04
C ASP A 96 -3.61 1.99 -8.89
N ASN A 97 -3.52 1.42 -7.69
CA ASN A 97 -4.04 0.09 -7.34
C ASN A 97 -5.36 0.16 -6.56
N ILE A 98 -5.86 1.35 -6.23
CA ILE A 98 -7.12 1.54 -5.50
C ILE A 98 -8.31 1.22 -6.42
N ILE A 99 -9.19 0.33 -5.96
CA ILE A 99 -10.45 0.02 -6.65
C ILE A 99 -11.48 1.11 -6.31
N GLN A 100 -12.09 1.72 -7.33
CA GLN A 100 -13.16 2.73 -7.19
C GLN A 100 -14.53 2.09 -7.02
#